data_AF-A0A1C5PEG0-F1
#
_entry.id   AF-A0A1C5PEG0-F1
#
_cell.length_a   1.000
_cell.length_b   1.000
_cell.length_c   1.000
_cell.angle_alpha   90.00
_cell.angle_beta   90.00
_cell.angle_gamma   90.00
#
_symmetry.space_group_name_H-M   'P 1'
#
loop_
_entity.id
_entity.type
_entity.pdbx_description
1 polymer ?
#
loop_
_entity_poly.entity_id
_entity_poly.type
_entity_poly.pdbx_seq_one_letter_code
_entity_poly.pdbx_strand_id
1 'polypeptide(L)' 'MKEYEILVETINPCGGATHAKKEFIEAEAESPESYVQEHGRFPVLERIENPNGDVTIVTGDAKGYLIRYTFTE' A
#
# COMPACT_ATOMS: atom_id res chain seq x y z
N MET A 1 -7.63 -15.59 -7.62
CA MET A 1 -7.81 -14.56 -6.60
C MET A 1 -7.39 -15.15 -5.27
N LYS A 2 -6.74 -14.33 -4.44
CA LYS A 2 -6.31 -14.68 -3.09
C LYS A 2 -6.87 -13.64 -2.13
N GLU A 3 -7.16 -14.07 -0.90
CA GLU A 3 -7.51 -13.17 0.18
C GLU A 3 -6.21 -12.59 0.75
N TYR A 4 -6.20 -11.28 0.99
CA TYR A 4 -5.07 -10.57 1.59
C TYR A 4 -5.55 -9.77 2.81
N GLU A 5 -4.75 -9.77 3.87
CA GLU A 5 -4.78 -8.71 4.87
C GLU A 5 -3.87 -7.57 4.38
N ILE A 6 -4.45 -6.38 4.19
CA ILE A 6 -3.78 -5.22 3.62
C ILE A 6 -3.65 -4.14 4.69
N LEU A 7 -2.42 -3.86 5.10
CA LEU A 7 -2.10 -2.68 5.89
C LEU A 7 -1.92 -1.48 4.95
N VAL A 8 -2.80 -0.49 5.06
CA VAL A 8 -2.73 0.77 4.33
C VAL A 8 -2.24 1.87 5.26
N GLU A 9 -1.07 2.42 4.96
CA GLU A 9 -0.48 3.57 5.66
C GLU A 9 -0.56 4.82 4.77
N THR A 10 -1.39 5.79 5.14
CA THR A 10 -1.44 7.10 4.47
C THR A 10 -0.53 8.09 5.16
N ILE A 11 0.48 8.55 4.45
CA ILE A 11 1.49 9.51 4.92
C ILE A 11 1.25 10.84 4.21
N ASN A 12 1.07 11.89 5.00
CA ASN A 12 0.95 13.25 4.48
C ASN A 12 2.29 14.00 4.59
N PRO A 13 2.52 15.01 3.73
CA PRO A 13 3.79 15.74 3.72
C PRO A 13 4.06 16.55 5.00
N CYS A 14 3.03 16.88 5.78
CA CYS A 14 3.18 17.71 6.99
C CYS A 14 3.54 16.92 8.25
N GLY A 15 3.11 15.66 8.36
CA GLY A 15 3.34 14.81 9.53
C GLY A 15 4.36 13.70 9.30
N GLY A 16 4.74 13.43 8.04
CA GLY A 16 5.68 12.36 7.71
C GLY A 16 5.22 10.98 8.18
N ALA A 17 6.13 10.01 8.18
CA ALA A 17 5.80 8.62 8.53
C ALA A 17 5.33 8.45 9.99
N THR A 18 5.74 9.32 10.91
CA THR A 18 5.39 9.24 12.34
C THR A 18 3.90 9.47 12.61
N HIS A 19 3.23 10.23 11.73
CA HIS A 19 1.79 10.53 11.84
C HIS A 19 0.98 9.83 10.74
N ALA A 20 1.48 8.71 10.21
CA ALA A 20 0.76 7.93 9.21
C ALA A 20 -0.58 7.43 9.77
N LYS A 21 -1.66 7.64 9.01
CA LYS A 21 -2.94 7.01 9.30
C LYS A 21 -2.85 5.54 8.85
N LYS A 22 -3.13 4.60 9.74
CA LYS A 22 -3.05 3.16 9.48
C LYS A 22 -4.44 2.55 9.48
N GLU A 23 -4.74 1.74 8.47
CA GLU A 23 -6.00 1.02 8.32
C GLU A 23 -5.69 -0.40 7.85
N PHE A 24 -6.40 -1.39 8.39
CA PHE A 24 -6.32 -2.78 7.94
C PHE A 24 -7.57 -3.09 7.12
N ILE A 25 -7.39 -3.75 5.99
CA ILE A 25 -8.45 -4.11 5.05
C ILE A 25 -8.26 -5.58 4.67
N GLU A 26 -9.32 -6.37 4.72
CA GLU A 26 -9.36 -7.70 4.14
C GLU A 26 -9.98 -7.59 2.75
N ALA A 27 -9.28 -8.10 1.72
CA ALA A 27 -9.78 -8.05 0.35
C ALA A 27 -9.31 -9.23 -0.48
N GLU A 28 -10.18 -9.73 -1.36
CA GLU A 28 -9.79 -10.66 -2.42
C GLU A 28 -9.25 -9.88 -3.62
N ALA A 29 -8.06 -10.25 -4.10
CA ALA A 29 -7.46 -9.66 -5.30
C ALA A 29 -6.75 -10.73 -6.14
N GLU A 30 -6.54 -10.45 -7.43
CA GLU A 30 -5.71 -11.32 -8.27
C GLU A 30 -4.22 -11.24 -7.91
N SER A 31 -3.77 -10.05 -7.50
CA SER A 31 -2.42 -9.77 -7.03
C SER A 31 -2.41 -8.45 -6.23
N PRO A 32 -1.37 -8.18 -5.42
CA PRO A 32 -1.15 -6.87 -4.81
C PRO A 32 -1.22 -5.71 -5.81
N GLU A 33 -0.66 -5.90 -7.00
CA GLU A 33 -0.62 -4.92 -8.08
C GLU A 33 -2.01 -4.64 -8.65
N SER A 34 -2.82 -5.69 -8.87
CA SER A 34 -4.20 -5.55 -9.34
C SER A 34 -5.02 -4.73 -8.36
N TYR A 35 -4.92 -5.03 -7.05
CA TYR A 35 -5.63 -4.27 -6.02
C TYR A 35 -5.24 -2.79 -6.04
N VAL A 36 -3.94 -2.48 -6.08
CA VAL A 36 -3.48 -1.09 -6.12
C VAL A 36 -3.87 -0.40 -7.44
N GLN A 37 -3.95 -1.12 -8.55
CA GLN A 37 -4.41 -0.56 -9.82
C GLN A 37 -5.92 -0.21 -9.80
N GLU A 38 -6.74 -1.01 -9.13
CA GLU A 38 -8.19 -0.82 -9.04
C GLU A 38 -8.60 0.19 -7.96
N HIS A 39 -7.90 0.19 -6.81
CA HIS A 39 -8.26 0.98 -5.64
C HIS A 39 -7.30 2.12 -5.32
N GLY A 40 -6.09 2.09 -5.89
CA GLY A 40 -5.07 3.10 -5.65
C GLY A 40 -5.43 4.46 -6.22
N ARG A 41 -5.13 5.51 -5.46
CA ARG A 41 -5.40 6.90 -5.86
C ARG A 41 -4.24 7.53 -6.66
N PHE A 42 -3.04 7.01 -6.47
CA PHE A 42 -1.79 7.60 -6.96
C PHE A 42 -1.00 6.58 -7.78
N PRO A 43 -0.12 7.04 -8.69
CA PRO A 43 0.75 6.14 -9.43
C PRO A 43 1.66 5.35 -8.47
N VAL A 44 1.96 4.11 -8.85
CA VAL A 44 2.95 3.27 -8.17
C VAL A 44 4.34 3.87 -8.35
N LEU A 45 5.05 4.02 -7.24
CA LEU A 45 6.42 4.52 -7.19
C LEU A 45 7.41 3.37 -6.97
N GLU A 46 7.04 2.40 -6.13
CA GLU A 46 7.93 1.31 -5.74
C GLU A 46 7.13 0.06 -5.38
N ARG A 47 7.73 -1.11 -5.66
CA ARG A 47 7.27 -2.42 -5.21
C ARG A 47 8.44 -3.11 -4.52
N ILE A 48 8.20 -3.59 -3.31
CA ILE A 48 9.17 -4.30 -2.48
C ILE A 48 8.58 -5.67 -2.14
N GLU A 49 9.37 -6.71 -2.35
CA GLU A 49 9.07 -8.06 -1.88
C GLU A 49 9.89 -8.31 -0.63
N ASN A 50 9.21 -8.51 0.50
CA ASN A 50 9.86 -8.66 1.79
C ASN A 50 10.35 -10.11 1.98
N PRO A 51 11.39 -10.35 2.78
CA PRO A 51 11.94 -11.70 2.99
C PRO A 51 10.95 -12.71 3.57
N ASN A 52 9.88 -12.25 4.21
CA ASN A 52 8.80 -13.09 4.75
C ASN A 52 7.73 -13.45 3.72
N GLY A 53 7.82 -12.94 2.49
CA GLY A 53 6.85 -13.17 1.41
C GLY A 53 5.80 -12.05 1.27
N ASP A 54 5.75 -11.08 2.20
CA ASP A 54 4.83 -9.95 2.08
C ASP A 54 5.23 -9.04 0.92
N VAL A 55 4.23 -8.45 0.27
CA VAL A 55 4.48 -7.47 -0.79
C VAL A 55 4.10 -6.08 -0.30
N THR A 56 5.04 -5.14 -0.39
CA THR A 56 4.78 -3.73 -0.11
C THR A 56 4.77 -2.92 -1.41
N ILE A 57 3.70 -2.18 -1.66
CA ILE A 57 3.59 -1.26 -2.79
C ILE A 57 3.45 0.17 -2.26
N VAL A 58 4.29 1.08 -2.78
CA VAL A 58 4.25 2.49 -2.43
C VAL A 58 3.70 3.27 -3.62
N THR A 59 2.70 4.12 -3.35
CA THR A 59 2.12 5.05 -4.32
C THR A 59 2.27 6.49 -3.83
N GLY A 60 2.24 7.49 -4.72
CA GLY A 60 2.31 8.89 -4.29
C GLY A 60 2.14 9.94 -5.38
N ASP A 61 1.98 11.20 -4.97
CA ASP A 61 1.58 12.31 -5.86
C ASP A 61 2.71 13.28 -6.23
N ALA A 62 3.96 12.91 -5.95
CA ALA A 62 5.17 13.75 -6.08
C ALA A 62 5.18 15.05 -5.25
N LYS A 63 4.12 15.34 -4.48
CA LYS A 63 4.02 16.47 -3.55
C LYS A 63 4.18 16.05 -2.09
N GLY A 64 4.56 14.78 -1.88
CA GLY A 64 4.86 14.21 -0.58
C GLY A 64 3.68 13.49 0.08
N TYR A 65 2.54 13.33 -0.61
CA TYR A 65 1.58 12.30 -0.21
C TYR A 65 2.10 10.94 -0.66
N LEU A 66 2.18 10.02 0.29
CA LEU A 66 2.52 8.63 0.05
C LEU A 66 1.44 7.74 0.64
N ILE A 67 1.08 6.67 -0.06
CA ILE A 67 0.28 5.58 0.48
C ILE A 67 1.08 4.30 0.32
N ARG A 68 1.33 3.62 1.44
CA ARG A 68 1.98 2.32 1.46
C ARG A 68 0.92 1.25 1.71
N TYR A 69 0.91 0.25 0.86
CA TYR A 69 0.11 -0.95 1.00
C TYR A 69 1.06 -2.09 1.33
N THR A 70 0.83 -2.80 2.42
CA THR A 70 1.53 -4.07 2.72
C THR A 70 0.51 -5.19 2.69
N PHE A 71 0.74 -6.15 1.81
CA PHE A 71 -0.10 -7.31 1.57
C PHE A 71 0.51 -8.53 2.23
N THR A 72 -0.30 -9.19 3.05
CA THR A 72 0.01 -10.47 3.69
C THR A 72 -1.08 -11.47 3.31
N GLU A 73 -0.67 -12.70 2.97
CA GLU A 73 -1.56 -13.86 2.69
C GLU A 73 -1.84 -14.68 3.94
#